data_AF-A0A261VZU7-F1
#
_entry.id   AF-A0A261VZU7-F1
#
_cell.length_a   1.000
_cell.length_b   1.000
_cell.length_c   1.000
_cell.angle_alpha   90.00
_cell.angle_beta   90.00
_cell.angle_gamma   90.00
#
_symmetry.space_group_name_H-M   'P 1'
#
loop_
_entity.id
_entity.type
_entity.pdbx_description
1 polymer ?
#
loop_
_entity_poly.entity_id
_entity_poly.type
_entity_poly.pdbx_seq_one_letter_code
_entity_poly.pdbx_strand_id
1 'polypeptide(L)'
;MRRPRLALFRPSRATVRAAPARNRGAALLEFALAAPPVLLLGLLAVEAAHWHLARQIAYVALLDAARAGATSHGAPDAMARAFKRALRPRYASPDGDADAAQQRAFQRLRSQAGMAPWRIEVLQPSAAAFQAHARRGLAVPAAPGRRAISNDYQAEQHAARGGEPTIFEANTLHARLTFLHEPLSPLVRALLRRAGQAGDGCTARAWSRGVLPLRLELRIEMQSHPVDWHAWPAARRGPVVYGSLACAWEDG
;
A
#
# COMPACT_ATOMS: atom_id res chain seq x y z
N MET A 1 -104.19 43.81 10.41
CA MET A 1 -103.78 43.11 9.16
C MET A 1 -102.34 42.65 9.30
N ARG A 2 -102.12 41.32 9.29
CA ARG A 2 -100.82 40.63 9.42
C ARG A 2 -100.05 40.70 8.09
N ARG A 3 -98.75 41.01 8.15
CA ARG A 3 -97.79 40.77 7.05
C ARG A 3 -96.64 39.87 7.53
N PRO A 4 -96.03 39.06 6.64
CA PRO A 4 -95.44 37.78 7.00
C PRO A 4 -93.93 37.86 7.30
N ARG A 5 -93.46 36.90 8.10
CA ARG A 5 -92.05 36.58 8.33
C ARG A 5 -91.42 35.99 7.05
N LEU A 6 -90.21 36.44 6.71
CA LEU A 6 -89.35 35.78 5.73
C LEU A 6 -87.93 35.61 6.31
N ALA A 7 -87.34 34.50 5.93
CA ALA A 7 -86.24 33.80 6.58
C ALA A 7 -84.85 34.45 6.39
N LEU A 8 -84.05 34.31 7.45
CA LEU A 8 -82.60 34.05 7.50
C LEU A 8 -81.76 34.32 6.23
N PHE A 9 -80.76 35.19 6.38
CA PHE A 9 -79.52 35.07 5.62
C PHE A 9 -78.31 35.19 6.55
N ARG A 10 -77.62 34.07 6.74
CA ARG A 10 -76.39 33.93 7.52
C ARG A 10 -75.23 34.15 6.54
N PRO A 11 -74.41 35.21 6.66
CA PRO A 11 -73.26 35.35 5.77
C PRO A 11 -72.25 34.24 6.08
N SER A 12 -71.97 33.45 5.04
CA SER A 12 -70.95 32.43 4.97
C SER A 12 -69.57 33.04 5.24
N ARG A 13 -68.78 32.41 6.12
CA ARG A 13 -67.36 32.71 6.26
C ARG A 13 -66.67 32.37 4.94
N ALA A 14 -66.27 33.39 4.18
CA ALA A 14 -65.31 33.20 3.12
C ALA A 14 -63.98 32.75 3.76
N THR A 15 -63.61 31.51 3.51
CA THR A 15 -62.29 30.97 3.80
C THR A 15 -61.25 31.78 3.04
N VAL A 16 -60.36 32.45 3.77
CA VAL A 16 -59.16 33.04 3.19
C VAL A 16 -58.36 31.88 2.60
N ARG A 17 -58.37 31.75 1.28
CA ARG A 17 -57.54 30.81 0.55
C ARG A 17 -56.11 31.35 0.64
N ALA A 18 -55.33 30.86 1.60
CA ALA A 18 -53.91 31.17 1.71
C ALA A 18 -53.25 30.84 0.36
N ALA A 19 -52.64 31.84 -0.27
CA ALA A 19 -51.83 31.61 -1.46
C ALA A 19 -50.67 30.67 -1.07
N PRO A 20 -50.30 29.69 -1.92
CA PRO A 20 -49.15 28.87 -1.63
C PRO A 20 -47.92 29.78 -1.59
N ALA A 21 -47.24 29.82 -0.44
CA ALA A 21 -45.96 30.48 -0.31
C ALA A 21 -45.03 29.89 -1.38
N ARG A 22 -44.67 30.71 -2.37
CA ARG A 22 -43.75 30.32 -3.45
C ARG A 22 -42.38 30.15 -2.84
N ASN A 23 -42.06 28.95 -2.39
CA ASN A 23 -40.76 28.53 -1.87
C ASN A 23 -39.71 28.45 -2.99
N ARG A 24 -39.41 29.58 -3.65
CA ARG A 24 -38.46 29.66 -4.76
C ARG A 24 -36.99 29.57 -4.34
N GLY A 25 -36.70 29.45 -3.04
CA GLY A 25 -35.35 29.30 -2.50
C GLY A 25 -35.14 28.13 -1.55
N ALA A 26 -36.21 27.44 -1.11
CA ALA A 26 -36.09 26.33 -0.17
C ALA A 26 -35.33 25.15 -0.79
N ALA A 27 -35.65 24.79 -2.04
CA ALA A 27 -34.95 23.74 -2.77
C ALA A 27 -33.46 24.04 -2.98
N LEU A 28 -33.10 25.31 -3.22
CA LEU A 28 -31.70 25.72 -3.36
C LEU A 28 -30.94 25.62 -2.04
N LEU A 29 -31.59 25.97 -0.92
CA LEU A 29 -31.00 25.85 0.42
C LEU A 29 -30.83 24.38 0.83
N GLU A 30 -31.87 23.56 0.63
CA GLU A 30 -31.83 22.11 0.88
C GLU A 30 -30.73 21.46 0.06
N PHE A 31 -30.60 21.83 -1.22
CA PHE A 31 -29.50 21.36 -2.06
C PHE A 31 -28.13 21.84 -1.58
N ALA A 32 -27.99 23.11 -1.22
CA ALA A 32 -26.73 23.66 -0.72
C ALA A 32 -26.27 23.02 0.59
N LEU A 33 -27.20 22.55 1.43
CA LEU A 33 -26.90 21.81 2.65
C LEU A 33 -26.61 20.33 2.38
N ALA A 34 -27.34 19.70 1.47
CA ALA A 34 -27.20 18.26 1.18
C ALA A 34 -26.06 17.93 0.21
N ALA A 35 -25.75 18.81 -0.76
CA ALA A 35 -24.76 18.53 -1.79
C ALA A 35 -23.33 18.41 -1.26
N PRO A 36 -22.81 19.29 -0.38
CA PRO A 36 -21.44 19.19 0.13
C PRO A 36 -21.11 17.85 0.82
N PRO A 37 -21.92 17.30 1.76
CA PRO A 37 -21.61 16.02 2.36
C PRO A 37 -21.69 14.86 1.35
N VAL A 38 -22.63 14.90 0.41
CA VAL A 38 -22.74 13.88 -0.65
C VAL A 38 -21.51 13.90 -1.57
N LEU A 39 -21.06 15.08 -2.00
CA LEU A 39 -19.84 15.24 -2.81
C LEU A 39 -18.59 14.80 -2.05
N LEU A 40 -18.50 15.13 -0.76
CA LEU A 40 -17.39 14.69 0.10
C LEU A 40 -17.34 13.16 0.19
N LEU A 41 -18.47 12.50 0.43
CA LEU A 41 -18.55 11.05 0.46
C LEU A 41 -18.16 10.42 -0.89
N GLY A 42 -18.60 11.00 -2.00
CA GLY A 42 -18.19 10.58 -3.34
C GLY A 42 -16.67 10.67 -3.54
N LEU A 43 -16.05 11.78 -3.14
CA LEU A 43 -14.60 11.96 -3.22
C LEU A 43 -13.84 10.96 -2.33
N LEU A 44 -14.32 10.74 -1.10
CA LEU A 44 -13.75 9.75 -0.20
C LEU A 44 -13.84 8.32 -0.75
N ALA A 45 -14.97 7.97 -1.40
CA ALA A 45 -15.13 6.68 -2.05
C ALA A 45 -14.14 6.49 -3.20
N VAL A 46 -13.93 7.51 -4.04
CA VAL A 46 -12.93 7.49 -5.13
C VAL A 46 -11.52 7.36 -4.58
N GLU A 47 -11.17 8.10 -3.53
CA GLU A 47 -9.88 8.01 -2.86
C GLU A 47 -9.65 6.61 -2.27
N ALA A 48 -10.65 6.05 -1.59
CA ALA A 48 -10.59 4.70 -1.04
C ALA A 48 -10.41 3.65 -2.15
N ALA A 49 -11.14 3.77 -3.26
CA ALA A 49 -10.99 2.88 -4.40
C ALA A 49 -9.57 2.99 -5.01
N HIS A 50 -9.04 4.21 -5.15
CA HIS A 50 -7.69 4.43 -5.66
C HIS A 50 -6.61 3.81 -4.74
N TRP A 51 -6.76 4.00 -3.44
CA TRP A 51 -5.91 3.41 -2.42
C TRP A 51 -5.96 1.87 -2.46
N HIS A 52 -7.16 1.28 -2.50
CA HIS A 52 -7.34 -0.16 -2.60
C HIS A 52 -6.72 -0.73 -3.88
N LEU A 53 -6.93 -0.09 -5.03
CA LEU A 53 -6.32 -0.51 -6.29
C LEU A 53 -4.78 -0.48 -6.21
N ALA A 54 -4.21 0.58 -5.65
CA ALA A 54 -2.76 0.67 -5.46
C ALA A 54 -2.23 -0.43 -4.54
N ARG A 55 -2.96 -0.74 -3.45
CA ARG A 55 -2.63 -1.84 -2.54
C ARG A 55 -2.63 -3.19 -3.24
N GLN A 56 -3.65 -3.48 -4.06
CA GLN A 56 -3.74 -4.76 -4.79
C GLN A 56 -2.61 -4.91 -5.82
N ILE A 57 -2.35 -3.87 -6.62
CA ILE A 57 -1.25 -3.87 -7.58
C ILE A 57 0.10 -4.08 -6.89
N ALA A 58 0.34 -3.38 -5.77
CA ALA A 58 1.57 -3.54 -4.99
C ALA A 58 1.71 -4.94 -4.37
N TYR A 59 0.60 -5.56 -3.96
CA TYR A 59 0.60 -6.93 -3.43
C TYR A 59 0.92 -7.98 -4.51
N VAL A 60 0.32 -7.87 -5.69
CA VAL A 60 0.65 -8.76 -6.83
C VAL A 60 2.11 -8.58 -7.23
N ALA A 61 2.61 -7.34 -7.28
CA ALA A 61 4.02 -7.09 -7.56
C ALA A 61 4.96 -7.66 -6.49
N LEU A 62 4.58 -7.61 -5.21
CA LEU A 62 5.31 -8.25 -4.11
C LEU A 62 5.31 -9.77 -4.25
N LEU A 63 4.19 -10.38 -4.65
CA LEU A 63 4.10 -11.81 -4.90
C LEU A 63 5.03 -12.25 -6.03
N ASP A 64 5.08 -11.52 -7.14
CA ASP A 64 6.01 -11.82 -8.24
C ASP A 64 7.47 -11.61 -7.84
N ALA A 65 7.75 -10.58 -7.04
CA ALA A 65 9.07 -10.36 -6.46
C ALA A 65 9.48 -11.52 -5.54
N ALA A 66 8.57 -11.97 -4.69
CA ALA A 66 8.81 -13.08 -3.78
C ALA A 66 9.01 -14.38 -4.56
N ARG A 67 8.18 -14.70 -5.56
CA ARG A 67 8.35 -15.88 -6.43
C ARG A 67 9.71 -15.88 -7.11
N ALA A 68 10.12 -14.73 -7.65
CA ALA A 68 11.46 -14.60 -8.22
C ALA A 68 12.54 -14.83 -7.16
N GLY A 69 12.39 -14.29 -5.95
CA GLY A 69 13.29 -14.57 -4.83
C GLY A 69 13.35 -16.05 -4.47
N ALA A 70 12.20 -16.70 -4.32
CA ALA A 70 12.08 -18.11 -3.94
C ALA A 70 12.78 -19.05 -4.94
N THR A 71 12.79 -18.74 -6.23
CA THR A 71 13.45 -19.55 -7.27
C THR A 71 14.88 -19.12 -7.59
N SER A 72 15.30 -17.92 -7.15
CA SER A 72 16.64 -17.37 -7.42
C SER A 72 17.49 -17.23 -6.15
N HIS A 73 17.36 -18.17 -5.22
CA HIS A 73 18.16 -18.23 -3.99
C HIS A 73 18.03 -16.98 -3.10
N GLY A 74 16.93 -16.23 -3.23
CA GLY A 74 16.70 -14.98 -2.52
C GLY A 74 17.44 -13.76 -3.11
N ALA A 75 17.95 -13.84 -4.35
CA ALA A 75 18.76 -12.78 -4.94
C ALA A 75 18.03 -11.41 -4.97
N PRO A 76 18.56 -10.37 -4.29
CA PRO A 76 17.91 -9.05 -4.19
C PRO A 76 17.59 -8.42 -5.56
N ASP A 77 18.51 -8.54 -6.52
CA ASP A 77 18.32 -7.95 -7.85
C ASP A 77 17.23 -8.66 -8.66
N ALA A 78 17.08 -9.98 -8.49
CA ALA A 78 16.02 -10.74 -9.15
C ALA A 78 14.64 -10.33 -8.62
N MET A 79 14.52 -10.20 -7.30
CA MET A 79 13.31 -9.70 -6.64
C MET A 79 12.98 -8.27 -7.09
N ALA A 80 13.97 -7.37 -7.10
CA ALA A 80 13.79 -5.98 -7.50
C ALA A 80 13.36 -5.84 -8.97
N ARG A 81 13.96 -6.63 -9.88
CA ARG A 81 13.57 -6.65 -11.29
C ARG A 81 12.16 -7.19 -11.48
N ALA A 82 11.80 -8.28 -10.79
CA ALA A 82 10.46 -8.86 -10.87
C ALA A 82 9.39 -7.89 -10.34
N PHE A 83 9.63 -7.24 -9.20
CA PHE A 83 8.75 -6.20 -8.66
C PHE A 83 8.50 -5.07 -9.67
N LYS A 84 9.58 -4.50 -10.23
CA LYS A 84 9.48 -3.41 -11.22
C LYS A 84 8.75 -3.84 -12.48
N ARG A 85 8.95 -5.09 -12.95
CA ARG A 85 8.25 -5.63 -14.12
C ARG A 85 6.75 -5.78 -13.87
N ALA A 86 6.37 -6.31 -12.71
CA ALA A 86 4.98 -6.50 -12.34
C ALA A 86 4.20 -5.17 -12.20
N LEU A 87 4.90 -4.06 -11.89
CA LEU A 87 4.30 -2.73 -11.85
C LEU A 87 4.15 -2.04 -13.20
N ARG A 88 4.80 -2.52 -14.28
CA ARG A 88 4.77 -1.86 -15.60
C ARG A 88 3.38 -1.55 -16.12
N PRO A 89 2.37 -2.45 -16.02
CA PRO A 89 1.03 -2.18 -16.52
C PRO A 89 0.37 -0.95 -15.88
N ARG A 90 0.75 -0.58 -14.65
CA ARG A 90 0.26 0.65 -13.99
C ARG A 90 0.74 1.92 -14.67
N TYR A 91 1.88 1.86 -15.35
CA TYR A 91 2.53 3.00 -16.01
C TYR A 91 2.48 2.92 -17.53
N ALA A 92 1.74 1.94 -18.08
CA ALA A 92 1.51 1.86 -19.50
C ALA A 92 0.77 3.13 -19.96
N SER A 93 1.32 3.76 -21.00
CA SER A 93 0.74 4.94 -21.64
C SER A 93 0.52 4.60 -23.12
N PRO A 94 -0.56 5.08 -23.76
CA PRO A 94 -0.84 4.78 -25.18
C PRO A 94 0.32 5.11 -26.12
N ASP A 95 1.06 6.19 -25.83
CA ASP A 95 2.04 6.78 -26.75
C ASP A 95 3.50 6.62 -26.32
N GLY A 96 3.82 5.75 -25.35
CA GLY A 96 5.17 5.79 -24.75
C GLY A 96 5.70 4.53 -24.11
N ASP A 97 7.01 4.55 -23.88
CA ASP A 97 7.73 3.54 -23.13
C ASP A 97 7.27 3.52 -21.66
N ALA A 98 6.59 2.45 -21.27
CA ALA A 98 6.09 2.21 -19.92
C ALA A 98 7.22 2.23 -18.88
N ASP A 99 8.45 1.84 -19.24
CA ASP A 99 9.59 1.86 -18.33
C ASP A 99 10.06 3.29 -18.06
N ALA A 100 10.12 4.13 -19.10
CA ALA A 100 10.40 5.56 -18.94
C ALA A 100 9.29 6.29 -18.17
N ALA A 101 8.02 5.93 -18.37
CA ALA A 101 6.89 6.46 -17.60
C ALA A 101 6.97 6.07 -16.12
N GLN A 102 7.24 4.79 -15.83
CA GLN A 102 7.44 4.28 -14.48
C GLN A 102 8.61 4.99 -13.78
N GLN A 103 9.75 5.11 -14.47
CA GLN A 103 10.93 5.78 -13.91
C GLN A 103 10.65 7.24 -13.58
N ARG A 104 9.96 7.98 -14.47
CA ARG A 104 9.53 9.36 -14.20
C ARG A 104 8.59 9.46 -13.00
N ALA A 105 7.62 8.55 -12.88
CA ALA A 105 6.72 8.51 -11.73
C ALA A 105 7.48 8.28 -10.42
N PHE A 106 8.42 7.33 -10.40
CA PHE A 106 9.28 7.06 -9.25
C PHE A 106 10.19 8.24 -8.89
N GLN A 107 10.78 8.92 -9.89
CA GLN A 107 11.61 10.09 -9.61
C GLN A 107 10.81 11.26 -9.04
N ARG A 108 9.61 11.52 -9.56
CA ARG A 108 8.70 12.53 -8.99
C ARG A 108 8.37 12.20 -7.54
N LEU A 109 7.94 10.97 -7.27
CA LEU A 109 7.56 10.55 -5.93
C LEU A 109 8.75 10.63 -4.96
N ARG A 110 9.94 10.24 -5.43
CA ARG A 110 11.19 10.35 -4.67
C ARG A 110 11.50 11.82 -4.34
N SER A 111 11.39 12.73 -5.32
CA SER A 111 11.67 14.16 -5.11
C SER A 111 10.69 14.81 -4.12
N GLN A 112 9.42 14.41 -4.16
CA GLN A 112 8.38 14.92 -3.25
C GLN A 112 8.54 14.36 -1.83
N ALA A 113 8.71 13.05 -1.72
CA ALA A 113 8.76 12.36 -0.43
C ALA A 113 10.15 12.43 0.25
N GLY A 114 11.21 12.71 -0.51
CA GLY A 114 12.59 12.69 -0.01
C GLY A 114 13.02 11.28 0.44
N MET A 115 12.44 10.23 -0.15
CA MET A 115 12.73 8.84 0.22
C MET A 115 12.44 7.91 -0.98
N ALA A 116 12.96 6.68 -0.92
CA ALA A 116 12.77 5.71 -2.00
C ALA A 116 11.27 5.38 -2.18
N PRO A 117 10.73 5.36 -3.43
CA PRO A 117 9.31 5.12 -3.72
C PRO A 117 8.78 3.78 -3.19
N TRP A 118 9.67 2.80 -3.05
CA TRP A 118 9.34 1.49 -2.51
C TRP A 118 10.60 0.82 -1.94
N ARG A 119 10.42 -0.13 -1.03
CA ARG A 119 11.47 -1.00 -0.52
C ARG A 119 10.89 -2.33 -0.05
N ILE A 120 11.61 -3.41 -0.31
CA ILE A 120 11.31 -4.75 0.18
C ILE A 120 12.35 -5.13 1.24
N GLU A 121 11.90 -5.45 2.44
CA GLU A 121 12.72 -5.99 3.52
C GLU A 121 12.49 -7.50 3.60
N VAL A 122 13.56 -8.27 3.52
CA VAL A 122 13.55 -9.73 3.70
C VAL A 122 13.82 -10.03 5.16
N LEU A 123 12.78 -10.46 5.88
CA LEU A 123 12.80 -10.73 7.32
C LEU A 123 13.22 -12.17 7.62
N GLN A 124 12.78 -13.10 6.77
CA GLN A 124 13.21 -14.50 6.74
C GLN A 124 13.60 -14.86 5.30
N PRO A 125 14.68 -15.63 5.09
CA PRO A 125 15.56 -16.21 6.10
C PRO A 125 16.45 -15.17 6.81
N SER A 126 16.49 -15.26 8.15
CA SER A 126 17.21 -14.32 9.01
C SER A 126 18.70 -14.69 9.10
N ALA A 127 19.54 -13.75 9.54
CA ALA A 127 20.96 -14.03 9.76
C ALA A 127 21.15 -15.19 10.78
N ALA A 128 20.31 -15.26 11.81
CA ALA A 128 20.32 -16.35 12.78
C ALA A 128 19.98 -17.71 12.13
N ALA A 129 19.02 -17.75 11.20
CA ALA A 129 18.70 -18.96 10.45
C ALA A 129 19.89 -19.46 9.62
N PHE A 130 20.64 -18.55 8.99
CA PHE A 130 21.88 -18.92 8.31
C PHE A 130 22.96 -19.42 9.29
N GLN A 131 23.05 -18.87 10.50
CA GLN A 131 23.97 -19.40 11.52
C GLN A 131 23.62 -20.82 11.96
N ALA A 132 22.34 -21.11 12.15
CA ALA A 132 21.88 -22.42 12.61
C ALA A 132 21.91 -23.49 11.51
N HIS A 133 21.48 -23.15 10.29
CA HIS A 133 21.13 -24.14 9.26
C HIS A 133 21.98 -24.09 7.97
N ALA A 134 22.95 -23.17 7.85
CA ALA A 134 23.78 -23.14 6.64
C ALA A 134 24.63 -24.40 6.49
N ARG A 135 24.62 -24.99 5.30
CA ARG A 135 25.39 -26.21 4.99
C ARG A 135 26.77 -25.81 4.43
N ARG A 136 27.82 -26.25 5.11
CA ARG A 136 29.20 -26.08 4.62
C ARG A 136 29.37 -26.84 3.30
N GLY A 137 29.98 -26.17 2.31
CA GLY A 137 30.26 -26.77 1.00
C GLY A 137 29.04 -26.89 0.05
N LEU A 138 27.86 -26.38 0.43
CA LEU A 138 26.73 -26.31 -0.50
C LEU A 138 27.03 -25.28 -1.59
N ALA A 139 27.28 -25.77 -2.81
CA ALA A 139 27.58 -24.92 -3.95
C ALA A 139 26.29 -24.45 -4.62
N VAL A 140 26.11 -23.12 -4.67
CA VAL A 140 25.05 -22.48 -5.45
C VAL A 140 25.70 -21.75 -6.63
N PRO A 141 25.58 -22.24 -7.88
CA PRO A 141 26.25 -21.65 -9.04
C PRO A 141 25.94 -20.17 -9.25
N ALA A 142 24.71 -19.75 -8.93
CA ALA A 142 24.27 -18.36 -9.04
C ALA A 142 24.87 -17.42 -7.98
N ALA A 143 25.49 -17.96 -6.93
CA ALA A 143 26.09 -17.19 -5.84
C ALA A 143 27.34 -17.88 -5.27
N PRO A 144 28.43 -17.99 -6.05
CA PRO A 144 29.62 -18.73 -5.64
C PRO A 144 30.23 -18.21 -4.34
N GLY A 145 30.65 -19.13 -3.47
CA GLY A 145 31.33 -18.81 -2.21
C GLY A 145 30.43 -18.27 -1.10
N ARG A 146 29.13 -18.08 -1.34
CA ARG A 146 28.18 -17.67 -0.29
C ARG A 146 27.66 -18.86 0.51
N ARG A 147 27.35 -18.62 1.78
CA ARG A 147 26.65 -19.59 2.62
C ARG A 147 25.24 -19.79 2.09
N ALA A 148 24.75 -21.02 2.15
CA ALA A 148 23.39 -21.36 1.76
C ALA A 148 22.80 -22.40 2.71
N ILE A 149 21.48 -22.39 2.84
CA ILE A 149 20.73 -23.42 3.57
C ILE A 149 20.19 -24.41 2.53
N SER A 150 20.21 -25.70 2.88
CA SER A 150 19.64 -26.74 2.02
C SER A 150 18.13 -26.69 2.09
N ASN A 151 17.49 -26.63 0.92
CA ASN A 151 16.02 -26.68 0.77
C ASN A 151 15.49 -28.12 0.72
N ASP A 152 16.38 -29.11 0.61
CA ASP A 152 16.04 -30.52 0.45
C ASP A 152 15.89 -31.20 1.81
N TYR A 153 15.03 -32.21 1.91
CA TYR A 153 14.90 -33.07 3.11
C TYR A 153 14.71 -32.28 4.41
N GLN A 154 13.86 -31.24 4.39
CA GLN A 154 13.67 -30.35 5.53
C GLN A 154 13.13 -31.08 6.76
N ALA A 155 12.26 -32.08 6.57
CA ALA A 155 11.70 -32.86 7.67
C ALA A 155 12.79 -33.65 8.40
N GLU A 156 13.71 -34.27 7.65
CA GLU A 156 14.85 -35.02 8.17
C GLU A 156 15.86 -34.10 8.86
N GLN A 157 16.14 -32.93 8.26
CA GLN A 157 16.97 -31.90 8.89
C GLN A 157 16.37 -31.42 10.21
N HIS A 158 15.04 -31.21 10.25
CA HIS A 158 14.35 -30.80 11.47
C HIS A 158 14.44 -31.87 12.56
N ALA A 159 14.21 -33.14 12.22
CA ALA A 159 14.33 -34.24 13.16
C ALA A 159 15.77 -34.41 13.71
N ALA A 160 16.79 -34.14 12.88
CA ALA A 160 18.18 -34.31 13.26
C ALA A 160 18.76 -33.15 14.09
N ARG A 161 18.32 -31.91 13.85
CA ARG A 161 18.93 -30.70 14.45
C ARG A 161 17.98 -29.82 15.26
N GLY A 162 16.67 -29.90 15.03
CA GLY A 162 15.67 -29.11 15.74
C GLY A 162 16.01 -27.61 15.86
N GLY A 163 15.50 -26.97 16.91
CA GLY A 163 15.89 -25.62 17.34
C GLY A 163 15.16 -24.45 16.68
N GLU A 164 15.41 -23.26 17.21
CA GLU A 164 14.90 -21.98 16.71
C GLU A 164 16.04 -21.11 16.16
N PRO A 165 15.90 -20.46 14.99
CA PRO A 165 14.79 -20.61 14.04
C PRO A 165 14.72 -22.04 13.48
N THR A 166 13.53 -22.53 13.12
CA THR A 166 13.40 -23.87 12.56
C THR A 166 13.94 -23.93 11.11
N ILE A 167 14.25 -25.13 10.60
CA ILE A 167 14.65 -25.31 9.20
C ILE A 167 13.55 -24.87 8.21
N PHE A 168 12.28 -24.98 8.62
CA PHE A 168 11.14 -24.51 7.83
C PHE A 168 11.15 -22.99 7.73
N GLU A 169 11.28 -22.29 8.87
CA GLU A 169 11.43 -20.82 8.87
C GLU A 169 12.69 -20.35 8.13
N ALA A 170 13.76 -21.14 8.19
CA ALA A 170 15.00 -20.90 7.46
C ALA A 170 14.85 -21.09 5.93
N ASN A 171 13.82 -21.81 5.49
CA ASN A 171 13.44 -21.98 4.09
C ASN A 171 12.14 -21.22 3.73
N THR A 172 11.63 -20.36 4.60
CA THR A 172 10.52 -19.45 4.27
C THR A 172 11.05 -18.07 3.91
N LEU A 173 10.60 -17.52 2.78
CA LEU A 173 10.82 -16.14 2.40
C LEU A 173 9.70 -15.26 2.98
N HIS A 174 9.99 -14.56 4.08
CA HIS A 174 9.11 -13.52 4.62
C HIS A 174 9.58 -12.15 4.15
N ALA A 175 8.83 -11.55 3.23
CA ALA A 175 9.12 -10.25 2.66
C ALA A 175 8.09 -9.21 3.13
N ARG A 176 8.58 -8.02 3.47
CA ARG A 176 7.78 -6.84 3.80
C ARG A 176 8.04 -5.75 2.77
N LEU A 177 7.00 -5.33 2.07
CA LEU A 177 7.03 -4.16 1.20
C LEU A 177 6.57 -2.93 1.96
N THR A 178 7.32 -1.85 1.83
CA THR A 178 6.82 -0.49 2.06
C THR A 178 6.76 0.22 0.71
N PHE A 179 5.57 0.60 0.27
CA PHE A 179 5.31 1.26 -1.02
C PHE A 179 4.66 2.62 -0.77
N LEU A 180 5.26 3.69 -1.29
CA LEU A 180 4.70 5.03 -1.14
C LEU A 180 3.53 5.23 -2.10
N HIS A 181 2.42 5.70 -1.55
CA HIS A 181 1.23 6.05 -2.29
C HIS A 181 0.97 7.54 -2.20
N GLU A 182 0.67 8.15 -3.34
CA GLU A 182 0.32 9.56 -3.44
C GLU A 182 -1.22 9.68 -3.48
N PRO A 183 -1.87 10.24 -2.45
CA PRO A 183 -3.31 10.43 -2.45
C PRO A 183 -3.75 11.32 -3.62
N LEU A 184 -4.92 11.09 -4.19
CA LEU A 184 -5.44 11.91 -5.30
C LEU A 184 -5.86 13.30 -4.81
N SER A 185 -6.55 13.36 -3.67
CA SER A 185 -7.14 14.61 -3.18
C SER A 185 -6.12 15.49 -2.43
N PRO A 186 -6.09 16.80 -2.71
CA PRO A 186 -5.25 17.74 -1.97
C PRO A 186 -5.64 17.85 -0.48
N LEU A 187 -6.91 17.61 -0.17
CA LEU A 187 -7.43 17.60 1.20
C LEU A 187 -6.79 16.49 2.03
N VAL A 188 -6.76 15.25 1.53
CA VAL A 188 -6.12 14.13 2.23
C VAL A 188 -4.63 14.39 2.40
N ARG A 189 -3.94 14.93 1.38
CA ARG A 189 -2.53 15.32 1.51
C ARG A 189 -2.30 16.38 2.58
N ALA A 190 -3.20 17.34 2.73
CA ALA A 190 -3.11 18.36 3.78
C ALA A 190 -3.31 17.76 5.17
N LEU A 191 -4.29 16.86 5.32
CA LEU A 191 -4.54 16.14 6.57
C LEU A 191 -3.34 15.27 6.98
N LEU A 192 -2.76 14.52 6.03
CA LEU A 192 -1.54 13.75 6.28
C LEU A 192 -0.39 14.63 6.73
N ARG A 193 -0.17 15.78 6.07
CA ARG A 193 0.87 16.74 6.47
C ARG A 193 0.67 17.23 7.90
N ARG A 194 -0.57 17.52 8.28
CA ARG A 194 -0.90 17.94 9.66
C ARG A 194 -0.68 16.82 10.67
N ALA A 195 -1.09 15.60 10.35
CA ALA A 195 -0.91 14.43 11.21
C ALA A 195 0.57 14.05 11.39
N GLY A 196 1.36 14.16 10.31
CA GLY A 196 2.79 13.88 10.32
C GLY A 196 3.62 14.84 11.17
N GLN A 197 3.12 16.06 11.44
CA GLN A 197 3.77 17.01 12.35
C GLN A 197 3.62 16.62 13.83
N ALA A 198 2.66 15.77 14.17
CA ALA A 198 2.34 15.40 15.55
C ALA A 198 2.93 14.05 15.97
N GLY A 199 3.62 13.34 15.08
CA GLY A 199 4.17 12.02 15.33
C GLY A 199 5.66 11.93 15.06
N ASP A 200 6.27 10.87 15.57
CA ASP A 200 7.69 10.57 15.38
C ASP A 200 7.90 9.32 14.49
N GLY A 201 9.07 9.23 13.87
CA GLY A 201 9.50 8.08 13.07
C GLY A 201 9.16 8.14 11.57
N CYS A 202 9.33 7.00 10.87
CA CYS A 202 9.21 6.93 9.41
C CYS A 202 7.85 7.31 8.86
N THR A 203 6.79 6.80 9.50
CA THR A 203 5.42 7.00 9.04
C THR A 203 5.07 8.49 9.13
N ALA A 204 5.45 9.14 10.24
CA ALA A 204 5.30 10.57 10.41
C ALA A 204 6.09 11.36 9.36
N ARG A 205 7.34 10.95 9.05
CA ARG A 205 8.14 11.56 7.97
C ARG A 205 7.45 11.48 6.61
N ALA A 206 6.93 10.31 6.23
CA ALA A 206 6.17 10.15 4.99
C ALA A 206 4.90 11.02 4.98
N TRP A 207 4.13 11.01 6.07
CA TRP A 207 2.94 11.83 6.22
C TRP A 207 3.23 13.33 6.15
N SER A 208 4.34 13.80 6.72
CA SER A 208 4.78 15.20 6.66
C SER A 208 5.03 15.70 5.23
N ARG A 209 5.21 14.79 4.27
CA ARG A 209 5.32 15.07 2.82
C ARG A 209 4.01 14.85 2.05
N GLY A 210 2.92 14.53 2.76
CA GLY A 210 1.61 14.28 2.18
C GLY A 210 1.52 12.95 1.44
N VAL A 211 2.41 12.00 1.72
CA VAL A 211 2.41 10.66 1.11
C VAL A 211 2.04 9.59 2.14
N LEU A 212 1.34 8.55 1.69
CA LEU A 212 0.87 7.45 2.53
C LEU A 212 1.73 6.21 2.29
N PRO A 213 2.53 5.75 3.27
CA PRO A 213 3.27 4.50 3.13
C PRO A 213 2.34 3.28 3.29
N LEU A 214 2.22 2.47 2.25
CA LEU A 214 1.52 1.19 2.28
C LEU A 214 2.48 0.10 2.74
N ARG A 215 2.15 -0.56 3.85
CA ARG A 215 2.88 -1.74 4.31
C ARG A 215 2.15 -3.01 3.92
N LEU A 216 2.85 -3.90 3.25
CA LEU A 216 2.39 -5.22 2.82
C LEU A 216 3.39 -6.25 3.28
N GLU A 217 2.92 -7.41 3.72
CA GLU A 217 3.77 -8.55 4.06
C GLU A 217 3.31 -9.77 3.31
N LEU A 218 4.27 -10.62 2.96
CA LEU A 218 4.04 -11.87 2.27
C LEU A 218 5.03 -12.91 2.79
N ARG A 219 4.54 -14.13 3.00
CA ARG A 219 5.36 -15.31 3.29
C ARG A 219 5.12 -16.35 2.22
N ILE A 220 6.19 -16.89 1.66
CA ILE A 220 6.15 -18.04 0.75
C ILE A 220 7.33 -18.96 1.04
N GLU A 221 7.19 -20.24 0.73
CA GLU A 221 8.31 -21.18 0.81
C GLU A 221 9.33 -20.94 -0.30
N MET A 222 10.61 -21.06 0.05
CA MET A 222 11.70 -21.07 -0.93
C MET A 222 11.57 -22.30 -1.85
N GLN A 223 11.85 -22.09 -3.12
CA GLN A 223 11.87 -23.11 -4.17
C GLN A 223 13.30 -23.39 -4.65
N SER A 224 14.28 -22.95 -3.87
CA SER A 224 15.71 -23.03 -4.13
C SER A 224 16.45 -22.90 -2.81
N HIS A 225 17.73 -23.24 -2.77
CA HIS A 225 18.55 -23.05 -1.58
C HIS A 225 18.69 -21.56 -1.26
N PRO A 226 18.16 -21.03 -0.15
CA PRO A 226 18.35 -19.63 0.17
C PRO A 226 19.83 -19.36 0.45
N VAL A 227 20.33 -18.27 -0.10
CA VAL A 227 21.71 -17.81 0.03
C VAL A 227 21.79 -16.65 1.02
N ASP A 228 22.88 -16.57 1.76
CA ASP A 228 23.14 -15.48 2.70
C ASP A 228 23.49 -14.19 1.95
N TRP A 229 22.50 -13.29 1.89
CA TRP A 229 22.61 -11.95 1.33
C TRP A 229 22.76 -10.86 2.40
N HIS A 230 22.95 -11.20 3.68
CA HIS A 230 23.13 -10.21 4.75
C HIS A 230 24.48 -9.47 4.65
N ALA A 231 25.45 -10.02 3.91
CA ALA A 231 26.76 -9.41 3.70
C ALA A 231 26.75 -8.16 2.80
N TRP A 232 27.62 -7.21 3.13
CA TRP A 232 27.88 -5.96 2.39
C TRP A 232 28.41 -6.23 0.97
N PRO A 233 28.20 -5.35 -0.06
CA PRO A 233 27.53 -4.03 -0.06
C PRO A 233 26.06 -4.01 -0.45
N ALA A 234 25.52 -5.08 -1.07
CA ALA A 234 24.21 -5.06 -1.71
C ALA A 234 23.03 -4.88 -0.74
N ALA A 235 23.17 -5.31 0.52
CA ALA A 235 22.07 -5.47 1.46
C ALA A 235 21.55 -4.18 2.11
N ARG A 236 22.27 -3.04 2.03
CA ARG A 236 21.91 -1.82 2.79
C ARG A 236 21.45 -0.63 1.97
N ARG A 237 21.83 -0.54 0.69
CA ARG A 237 21.50 0.63 -0.17
C ARG A 237 20.54 0.30 -1.32
N GLY A 238 20.27 -0.98 -1.55
CA GLY A 238 19.35 -1.43 -2.60
C GLY A 238 17.87 -1.25 -2.25
N PRO A 239 16.97 -1.40 -3.23
CA PRO A 239 15.54 -1.38 -2.99
C PRO A 239 15.03 -2.69 -2.34
N VAL A 240 15.85 -3.74 -2.31
CA VAL A 240 15.60 -5.00 -1.59
C VAL A 240 16.73 -5.17 -0.58
N VAL A 241 16.38 -5.31 0.71
CA VAL A 241 17.34 -5.37 1.82
C VAL A 241 17.06 -6.60 2.68
N TYR A 242 18.12 -7.20 3.22
CA TYR A 242 18.00 -8.32 4.15
C TYR A 242 18.10 -7.80 5.59
N GLY A 243 17.12 -8.18 6.42
CA GLY A 243 16.90 -7.65 7.76
C GLY A 243 15.93 -6.46 7.81
N SER A 244 15.42 -6.17 9.01
CA SER A 244 14.61 -4.97 9.24
C SER A 244 15.51 -3.76 9.39
N LEU A 245 15.40 -2.82 8.47
CA LEU A 245 16.00 -1.51 8.67
C LEU A 245 14.96 -0.68 9.42
N ALA A 246 15.14 -0.55 10.74
CA ALA A 246 14.40 0.40 11.55
C ALA A 246 14.67 1.81 11.01
N CYS A 247 13.83 2.24 10.07
CA CYS A 247 13.84 3.57 9.49
C CYS A 247 15.10 4.06 8.76
N ALA A 248 16.09 3.21 8.48
CA ALA A 248 17.26 3.57 7.67
C ALA A 248 16.93 3.62 6.17
N TRP A 249 16.03 4.52 5.78
CA TRP A 249 15.88 5.00 4.40
C TRP A 249 16.97 6.05 4.14
N GLU A 250 18.24 5.68 4.32
CA GLU A 250 19.35 6.59 3.99
C GLU A 250 19.52 6.67 2.47
N ASP A 251 19.88 7.87 2.04
CA ASP A 251 20.00 8.31 0.66
C ASP A 251 20.90 7.37 -0.17
N GLY A 252 20.33 6.87 -1.27
CA GLY A 252 21.08 6.22 -2.36
C GLY A 252 20.98 7.05 -3.62
#